data_AF-A0A2P5N3Z7-F1
#
_entry.id   AF-A0A2P5N3Z7-F1
#
_cell.length_a   1.000
_cell.length_b   1.000
_cell.length_c   1.000
_cell.angle_alpha   90.00
_cell.angle_beta   90.00
_cell.angle_gamma   90.00
#
_symmetry.space_group_name_H-M   'P 1'
#
loop_
_entity.id
_entity.type
_entity.pdbx_description
1 polymer ?
#
loop_
_entity_poly.entity_id
_entity_poly.type
_entity_poly.pdbx_seq_one_letter_code
_entity_poly.pdbx_strand_id
1 'polypeptide(L)'
;MSTASIDRGRITARVPVQVQETLEMAASMVGATVNQFIVQTALREAERIIEQERLIHLSMRDAEALLKALDNPPLPNEKLLATLQDYAARRNDQTGTINWTPRAKGV
;
A
#
# COMPACT_ATOMS: atom_id res chain seq x y z
N MET A 1 16.44 -17.65 -26.32
CA MET A 1 15.78 -16.51 -25.66
C MET A 1 14.50 -17.03 -25.05
N SER A 2 14.43 -17.13 -23.71
CA SER A 2 13.28 -17.72 -23.01
C SER A 2 12.13 -16.71 -23.00
N THR A 3 11.01 -17.05 -23.63
CA THR A 3 9.79 -16.23 -23.59
C THR A 3 9.18 -16.38 -22.20
N ALA A 4 9.32 -15.35 -21.35
CA ALA A 4 8.60 -15.29 -20.08
C ALA A 4 7.09 -15.35 -20.37
N SER A 5 6.42 -16.41 -19.91
CA SER A 5 4.97 -16.52 -19.96
C SER A 5 4.39 -15.38 -19.12
N ILE A 6 3.67 -14.46 -19.75
CA ILE A 6 2.91 -13.44 -19.02
C ILE A 6 1.80 -14.19 -18.28
N ASP A 7 1.98 -14.34 -16.98
CA ASP A 7 0.99 -14.99 -16.12
C ASP A 7 -0.25 -14.09 -16.07
N ARG A 8 -1.41 -14.63 -16.49
CA ARG A 8 -2.65 -13.84 -16.65
C ARG A 8 -3.61 -14.13 -15.51
N GLY A 9 -3.89 -13.11 -14.69
CA GLY A 9 -4.96 -13.15 -13.70
C GLY A 9 -6.35 -12.93 -14.31
N ARG A 10 -7.39 -13.54 -13.72
CA ARG A 10 -8.80 -13.31 -14.08
C ARG A 10 -9.54 -12.66 -12.92
N ILE A 11 -10.26 -11.57 -13.21
CA ILE A 11 -11.11 -10.87 -12.24
C ILE A 11 -12.57 -11.20 -12.60
N THR A 12 -13.33 -11.71 -11.63
CA THR A 12 -14.76 -12.02 -11.79
C THR A 12 -15.56 -11.40 -10.65
N ALA A 13 -16.57 -10.62 -10.97
CA ALA A 13 -17.49 -10.02 -10.00
C ALA A 13 -18.94 -10.21 -10.44
N ARG A 14 -19.84 -10.41 -9.48
CA ARG A 14 -21.28 -10.39 -9.71
C ARG A 14 -21.82 -9.05 -9.24
N VAL A 15 -22.65 -8.42 -10.07
CA VAL A 15 -23.27 -7.13 -9.76
C VAL A 15 -24.77 -7.21 -10.00
N PRO A 16 -25.58 -6.40 -9.28
CA PRO A 16 -26.99 -6.22 -9.61
C PRO A 16 -27.17 -5.67 -11.04
N VAL A 17 -28.32 -5.98 -11.66
CA VAL A 17 -28.62 -5.55 -13.04
C VAL A 17 -28.53 -4.03 -13.21
N GLN A 18 -29.05 -3.27 -12.26
CA GLN A 18 -28.99 -1.80 -12.28
C GLN A 18 -27.55 -1.25 -12.33
N VAL A 19 -26.62 -1.93 -11.63
CA VAL A 19 -25.19 -1.57 -11.65
C VAL A 19 -24.59 -1.91 -13.00
N GLN A 20 -24.92 -3.08 -13.56
CA GLN A 20 -24.48 -3.47 -14.90
C GLN A 20 -24.92 -2.46 -15.96
N GLU A 21 -26.19 -2.05 -15.97
CA GLU A 21 -26.73 -1.07 -16.93
C GLU A 21 -26.00 0.28 -16.84
N THR A 22 -25.68 0.71 -15.62
CA THR A 22 -24.91 1.94 -15.38
C THR A 22 -23.49 1.83 -15.95
N LEU A 23 -22.83 0.69 -15.74
CA LEU A 23 -21.49 0.43 -16.26
C LEU A 23 -21.48 0.32 -17.80
N GLU A 24 -22.51 -0.28 -18.38
CA GLU A 24 -22.71 -0.36 -19.83
C GLU A 24 -22.89 1.02 -20.45
N MET A 25 -23.73 1.86 -19.84
CA MET A 25 -23.93 3.24 -20.27
C MET A 25 -22.60 4.02 -20.22
N ALA A 26 -21.89 3.97 -19.10
CA ALA A 26 -20.60 4.66 -18.96
C ALA A 26 -19.54 4.15 -19.95
N ALA A 27 -19.46 2.83 -20.15
CA ALA A 27 -18.55 2.23 -21.12
C ALA A 27 -18.87 2.69 -22.56
N SER A 28 -20.16 2.79 -22.91
CA SER A 28 -20.61 3.27 -24.22
C SER A 28 -20.19 4.72 -24.48
N MET A 29 -20.26 5.59 -23.46
CA MET A 29 -19.88 7.01 -23.57
C MET A 29 -18.38 7.19 -23.84
N VAL A 30 -17.54 6.27 -23.34
CA VAL A 30 -16.09 6.29 -23.50
C VAL A 30 -15.64 5.50 -24.73
N GLY A 31 -16.57 4.84 -25.45
CA GLY A 31 -16.26 4.01 -26.61
C GLY A 31 -15.50 2.73 -26.26
N ALA A 32 -15.73 2.18 -25.06
CA ALA A 32 -15.06 0.97 -24.56
C ALA A 32 -16.06 -0.16 -24.30
N THR A 33 -15.57 -1.40 -24.28
CA THR A 33 -16.38 -2.52 -23.76
C THR A 33 -16.51 -2.42 -22.24
N VAL A 34 -17.56 -3.01 -21.66
CA VAL A 34 -17.78 -3.03 -20.20
C VAL A 34 -16.56 -3.59 -19.46
N ASN A 35 -16.00 -4.70 -19.94
CA ASN A 35 -14.82 -5.31 -19.32
C ASN A 35 -13.61 -4.37 -19.35
N GLN A 36 -13.36 -3.70 -20.48
CA GLN A 36 -12.27 -2.74 -20.60
C GLN A 36 -12.48 -1.55 -19.67
N PHE A 37 -13.70 -1.01 -19.62
CA PHE A 37 -14.07 0.09 -18.75
C PHE A 37 -13.85 -0.25 -17.27
N ILE A 38 -14.29 -1.43 -16.83
CA ILE A 38 -14.12 -1.91 -15.45
C ILE A 38 -12.64 -2.02 -15.11
N VAL A 39 -11.84 -2.69 -15.95
CA VAL A 39 -10.41 -2.88 -15.68
C VAL A 39 -9.67 -1.54 -15.61
N GLN A 40 -9.92 -0.63 -16.57
CA GLN A 40 -9.28 0.68 -16.59
C GLN A 40 -9.67 1.53 -15.38
N THR A 41 -10.95 1.53 -15.01
CA THR A 41 -11.46 2.32 -13.88
C THR A 41 -10.95 1.75 -12.55
N ALA A 42 -10.99 0.43 -12.38
CA ALA A 42 -10.47 -0.23 -11.18
C ALA A 42 -8.97 -0.02 -11.00
N LEU A 43 -8.19 -0.10 -12.08
CA LEU A 43 -6.74 0.16 -12.04
C LEU A 43 -6.45 1.60 -11.61
N ARG A 44 -7.10 2.58 -12.26
CA ARG A 44 -6.94 4.00 -11.94
C ARG A 44 -7.26 4.29 -10.48
N GLU A 45 -8.34 3.71 -9.97
CA GLU A 45 -8.75 3.91 -8.58
C GLU A 45 -7.80 3.22 -7.60
N ALA A 46 -7.31 2.02 -7.93
CA ALA A 46 -6.29 1.34 -7.14
C ALA A 46 -4.99 2.16 -7.07
N GLU A 47 -4.52 2.68 -8.19
CA GLU A 47 -3.34 3.56 -8.25
C GLU A 47 -3.54 4.82 -7.42
N ARG A 48 -4.72 5.45 -7.52
CA ARG A 48 -5.08 6.63 -6.73
C ARG A 48 -5.03 6.34 -5.22
N ILE A 49 -5.59 5.22 -4.77
CA ILE A 49 -5.59 4.83 -3.35
C ILE A 49 -4.17 4.52 -2.87
N ILE A 50 -3.38 3.78 -3.66
CA ILE A 50 -1.99 3.44 -3.32
C ILE A 50 -1.15 4.72 -3.18
N GLU A 51 -1.31 5.65 -4.10
CA GLU A 51 -0.57 6.91 -4.08
C GLU A 51 -0.98 7.77 -2.88
N GLN A 52 -2.28 7.85 -2.57
CA GLN A 52 -2.75 8.58 -1.40
C GLN A 52 -2.16 8.08 -0.09
N GLU A 53 -1.98 6.77 0.06
CA GLU A 53 -1.36 6.18 1.26
C GLU A 53 0.15 6.45 1.34
N ARG A 54 0.82 6.62 0.19
CA ARG A 54 2.27 6.87 0.12
C ARG A 54 2.62 8.35 0.29
N LEU A 55 1.69 9.26 0.01
CA LEU A 55 1.94 10.69 0.03
C LEU A 55 1.72 11.30 1.42
N ILE A 56 2.81 11.78 2.02
CA ILE A 56 2.75 12.63 3.21
C ILE A 56 2.42 14.06 2.77
N HIS A 57 1.19 14.50 3.03
CA HIS A 57 0.79 15.88 2.78
C HIS A 57 1.27 16.76 3.93
N LEU A 58 2.20 17.67 3.65
CA LEU A 58 2.73 18.62 4.61
C LEU A 58 2.11 20.00 4.40
N SER A 59 1.76 20.69 5.49
CA SER A 59 1.49 22.13 5.39
C SER A 59 2.79 22.87 5.05
N MET A 60 2.70 24.12 4.58
CA MET A 60 3.90 24.93 4.29
C MET A 60 4.84 25.01 5.50
N ARG A 61 4.26 25.14 6.71
CA ARG A 61 5.03 25.20 7.95
C ARG A 61 5.76 23.87 8.23
N ASP A 62 5.10 22.74 7.99
CA ASP A 62 5.68 21.42 8.23
C ASP A 62 6.75 21.09 7.19
N ALA A 63 6.55 21.51 5.94
CA ALA A 63 7.54 21.39 4.88
C ALA A 63 8.81 22.19 5.19
N GLU A 64 8.69 23.43 5.67
CA GLU A 64 9.84 24.22 6.13
C GLU A 64 10.56 23.58 7.31
N ALA A 65 9.80 23.03 8.29
CA ALA A 65 10.39 22.36 9.44
C ALA A 65 11.14 21.09 9.02
N LEU A 66 10.57 20.31 8.10
CA LEU A 66 11.21 19.13 7.53
C LEU A 66 12.49 19.51 6.77
N LEU A 67 12.43 20.52 5.91
CA LEU A 67 13.59 20.94 5.13
C LEU A 67 14.74 21.41 6.03
N LYS A 68 14.43 22.22 7.06
CA LYS A 68 15.41 22.62 8.08
C LYS A 68 16.05 21.42 8.80
N ALA A 69 15.26 20.39 9.11
CA ALA A 69 15.76 19.17 9.73
C ALA A 69 16.60 18.30 8.78
N LEU A 70 16.34 18.36 7.47
CA LEU A 70 17.17 17.68 6.46
C LEU A 70 18.51 18.41 6.24
N ASP A 71 18.49 19.74 6.16
CA ASP A 71 19.69 20.56 5.97
C ASP A 71 20.59 20.55 7.21
N ASN A 72 19.98 20.55 8.40
CA ASN A 72 20.68 20.53 9.69
C ASN A 72 20.12 19.41 10.56
N PRO A 73 20.58 18.16 10.37
CA PRO A 73 20.08 17.03 11.13
C PRO A 73 20.38 17.23 12.63
N PRO A 74 19.36 17.18 13.51
CA PRO A 74 19.56 17.31 14.94
C PRO A 74 20.28 16.08 15.50
N LEU A 75 21.00 16.28 16.61
CA LEU A 75 21.63 15.16 17.31
C LEU A 75 20.55 14.20 17.88
N PRO A 76 20.80 12.88 17.87
CA PRO A 76 19.90 11.90 18.48
C PRO A 76 19.63 12.25 19.95
N ASN A 77 18.37 12.19 20.37
CA ASN A 77 18.02 12.41 21.77
C ASN A 77 18.40 11.19 22.65
N GLU A 78 18.55 11.40 23.95
CA GLU A 78 18.95 10.35 24.90
C GLU A 78 17.99 9.15 24.88
N LYS A 79 16.69 9.41 24.68
CA LYS A 79 15.67 8.36 24.59
C LYS A 79 15.87 7.47 23.35
N LEU A 80 16.19 8.06 22.19
CA LEU A 80 16.47 7.34 20.95
C LEU A 80 17.75 6.51 21.10
N LEU A 81 18.79 7.06 21.73
CA LEU A 81 20.02 6.33 22.02
C LEU A 81 19.77 5.11 22.92
N ALA A 82 19.01 5.28 24.01
CA ALA A 82 18.62 4.18 24.89
C ALA A 82 17.83 3.09 24.14
N THR A 83 16.84 3.48 23.33
CA THR A 83 16.07 2.50 22.52
C THR A 83 16.91 1.79 21.46
N LEU A 84 17.91 2.46 20.88
CA LEU A 84 18.82 1.85 19.92
C LEU A 84 19.73 0.83 20.61
N GLN A 85 20.19 1.12 21.83
CA GLN A 85 20.96 0.18 22.65
C GLN A 85 20.14 -1.05 23.02
N ASP A 86 18.89 -0.85 23.48
CA ASP A 86 17.95 -1.94 23.76
C ASP A 86 17.66 -2.79 22.52
N TYR A 87 17.44 -2.15 21.37
CA TYR A 87 17.22 -2.85 20.10
C TYR A 87 18.45 -3.66 19.67
N ALA A 88 19.66 -3.10 19.80
CA ALA A 88 20.90 -3.81 19.46
C ALA A 88 21.16 -5.01 20.38
N ALA A 89 20.86 -4.88 21.67
CA ALA A 89 20.94 -5.99 22.63
C ALA A 89 19.95 -7.12 22.28
N ARG A 90 18.73 -6.77 21.87
CA ARG A 90 17.71 -7.74 21.42
C ARG A 90 18.04 -8.33 20.04
N ARG A 91 18.63 -7.58 19.12
CA ARG A 91 18.96 -8.10 17.79
C ARG A 91 19.94 -9.28 17.86
N ASN A 92 20.82 -9.33 18.86
CA ASN A 92 21.70 -10.47 19.09
C ASN A 92 20.97 -11.72 19.64
N ASP A 93 19.72 -11.60 20.08
CA ASP A 93 18.88 -12.74 20.54
C ASP A 93 18.03 -13.36 19.41
N GLN A 94 17.80 -12.64 18.30
CA GLN A 94 16.89 -13.06 17.20
C GLN A 94 17.56 -13.82 16.04
N THR A 95 18.65 -14.55 16.30
CA THR A 95 19.03 -15.68 15.42
C THR A 95 18.13 -16.90 15.67
N GLY A 96 17.14 -16.79 16.57
CA GLY A 96 16.16 -17.81 16.89
C GLY A 96 14.90 -17.70 16.03
N THR A 97 14.58 -18.78 15.35
CA THR A 97 13.28 -19.12 14.74
C THR A 97 12.08 -18.55 15.52
N ILE A 98 11.18 -17.85 14.83
CA ILE A 98 9.89 -17.41 15.37
C ILE A 98 9.08 -18.67 15.72
N ASN A 99 9.08 -19.07 16.99
CA ASN A 99 8.20 -20.12 17.51
C ASN A 99 6.84 -19.51 17.83
N TRP A 100 6.07 -19.24 16.79
CA TRP A 100 4.65 -18.91 16.90
C TRP A 100 3.86 -20.19 17.14
N THR A 101 3.16 -20.28 18.28
CA THR A 101 2.15 -21.31 18.51
C THR A 101 0.75 -20.67 18.53
N PRO A 102 -0.20 -21.16 17.72
CA PRO A 102 -1.54 -20.62 17.72
C PRO A 102 -2.21 -20.90 19.06
N ARG A 103 -2.79 -19.85 19.66
CA ARG A 103 -3.60 -19.98 20.87
C ARG A 103 -4.86 -20.79 20.52
N ALA A 104 -5.06 -21.95 21.15
CA ALA A 104 -6.20 -22.82 20.88
C ALA A 104 -7.51 -22.04 21.10
N LYS A 105 -8.40 -22.13 20.11
CA LYS A 105 -9.72 -21.49 20.12
C LYS A 105 -10.55 -22.20 21.19
N GLY A 106 -10.98 -21.47 22.22
CA GLY A 106 -11.81 -22.01 23.29
C GLY A 106 -13.10 -22.60 22.75
N VAL A 107 -13.44 -23.79 23.26
CA VAL A 107 -14.72 -24.49 23.08
C VAL A 107 -15.76 -23.85 23.99
#